data_AF-A0A2M8NG24-F1
#
_entry.id   AF-A0A2M8NG24-F1
#
_cell.length_a   1.000
_cell.length_b   1.000
_cell.length_c   1.000
_cell.angle_alpha   90.00
_cell.angle_beta   90.00
_cell.angle_gamma   90.00
#
_symmetry.space_group_name_H-M   'P 1'
#
loop_
_entity.id
_entity.type
_entity.pdbx_description
1 polymer ?
#
loop_
_entity_poly.entity_id
_entity_poly.type
_entity_poly.pdbx_seq_one_letter_code
_entity_poly.pdbx_strand_id
1 'polypeptide(L)' 'VDALHALILQQCAIQGRKRYPYALTRADELAVVSGHERVQVDQLIRIAMLENGLTPEDSEKLQTKSLARGKRRQHRIKR' A
#
# COMPACT_ATOMS: atom_id res chain seq x y z
N VAL A 1 8.29 24.25 20.88
CA VAL A 1 7.09 23.38 20.78
C VAL A 1 5.98 24.09 19.99
N ASP A 2 5.78 25.39 20.22
CA ASP A 2 4.71 26.17 19.58
C ASP A 2 4.80 26.24 18.06
N ALA A 3 6.00 26.36 17.49
CA ALA A 3 6.18 26.42 16.04
C ALA A 3 5.74 25.12 15.33
N LEU A 4 6.03 23.95 15.90
CA LEU A 4 5.60 22.67 15.35
C LEU A 4 4.08 22.51 15.45
N HIS A 5 3.51 22.86 16.60
CA HIS A 5 2.07 22.81 16.80
C HIS A 5 1.33 23.75 15.84
N ALA A 6 1.81 24.99 15.69
CA ALA A 6 1.27 25.97 14.75
C ALA A 6 1.33 25.46 13.30
N LEU A 7 2.46 24.84 12.89
CA LEU A 7 2.62 24.25 11.56
C LEU A 7 1.61 23.12 11.31
N ILE A 8 1.42 22.21 12.28
CA ILE A 8 0.45 21.12 12.17
C ILE A 8 -0.98 21.67 12.03
N LEU A 9 -1.33 22.69 12.82
CA LEU A 9 -2.64 23.34 12.71
C LEU A 9 -2.85 24.04 11.36
N GLN A 10 -1.83 24.71 10.82
CA GLN A 10 -1.87 25.31 9.49
C GLN A 10 -2.09 24.23 8.41
N GLN A 11 -1.45 23.06 8.53
CA GLN A 11 -1.65 21.95 7.61
C GLN A 11 -3.07 21.38 7.66
N CYS A 12 -3.73 21.41 8.81
CA CYS A 12 -5.13 20.97 8.94
C CYS A 12 -6.12 21.87 8.18
N ALA A 13 -5.78 23.14 7.92
CA ALA A 13 -6.63 24.06 7.17
C ALA A 13 -6.65 23.76 5.65
N ILE A 14 -5.63 23.07 5.13
CA ILE A 14 -5.48 22.76 3.71
C ILE A 14 -6.59 21.81 3.21
N GLN A 15 -7.07 20.88 4.07
CA GLN A 15 -8.05 19.84 3.69
C GLN A 15 -9.54 20.23 3.77
N GLY A 16 -9.85 21.53 3.82
CA GLY A 16 -11.24 22.00 3.77
C GLY A 16 -12.10 21.50 4.93
N ARG A 17 -13.20 20.78 4.66
CA ARG A 17 -14.20 20.39 5.67
C ARG A 17 -13.75 19.27 6.62
N LYS A 18 -12.75 18.46 6.24
CA LYS A 18 -12.17 17.42 7.11
C LYS A 18 -10.78 17.88 7.52
N ARG A 19 -10.68 18.47 8.71
CA ARG A 19 -9.42 19.01 9.24
C ARG A 19 -8.54 17.85 9.70
N TYR A 20 -7.51 17.56 8.94
CA TYR A 20 -6.48 16.60 9.30
C TYR A 20 -5.13 17.05 8.70
N PRO A 21 -3.99 16.76 9.33
CA PRO A 21 -2.71 17.26 8.84
C PRO A 21 -2.41 16.72 7.44
N TYR A 22 -2.32 17.63 6.47
CA TYR A 22 -2.10 17.27 5.06
C TYR A 22 -0.86 16.38 4.85
N ALA A 23 0.21 16.61 5.62
CA ALA A 23 1.43 15.79 5.54
C ALA A 23 1.17 14.31 5.85
N LEU A 24 0.29 14.01 6.82
CA LEU A 24 -0.06 12.63 7.18
C LEU A 24 -0.95 11.98 6.12
N THR A 25 -1.93 12.71 5.57
CA THR A 25 -2.74 12.17 4.47
C THR A 25 -1.89 11.90 3.24
N ARG A 26 -1.02 12.83 2.84
CA ARG A 26 -0.13 12.60 1.72
C ARG A 26 0.80 11.41 1.98
N ALA A 27 1.32 11.26 3.19
CA ALA A 27 2.16 10.12 3.54
C ALA A 27 1.41 8.79 3.41
N ASP A 28 0.15 8.73 3.86
CA ASP A 28 -0.72 7.56 3.67
C ASP A 28 -0.94 7.28 2.19
N GLU A 29 -1.35 8.28 1.40
CA GLU A 29 -1.57 8.16 -0.04
C GLU A 29 -0.33 7.65 -0.79
N LEU A 30 0.86 8.16 -0.46
CA LEU A 30 2.12 7.76 -1.08
C LEU A 30 2.63 6.40 -0.60
N ALA A 31 2.29 5.99 0.62
CA ALA A 31 2.69 4.70 1.17
C ALA A 31 1.86 3.53 0.61
N VAL A 32 0.71 3.82 -0.02
CA VAL A 32 -0.12 2.79 -0.65
C VAL A 32 0.60 2.22 -1.86
N VAL A 33 1.12 0.99 -1.70
CA VAL A 33 1.59 0.17 -2.82
C VAL A 33 0.38 -0.49 -3.47
N SER A 34 0.07 -0.09 -4.70
CA SER A 34 -1.04 -0.67 -5.46
C SER A 34 -0.77 -2.14 -5.79
N GLY A 35 -1.86 -2.87 -6.12
CA GLY A 35 -1.75 -4.27 -6.53
C GLY A 35 -0.85 -4.48 -7.75
N HIS A 36 -0.80 -3.50 -8.66
CA HIS A 36 0.03 -3.53 -9.86
C HIS A 36 1.51 -3.29 -9.54
N GLU A 37 1.82 -2.25 -8.75
CA GLU A 37 3.20 -1.97 -8.31
C GLU A 37 3.77 -3.15 -7.53
N ARG A 38 2.95 -3.78 -6.68
CA ARG A 38 3.36 -5.00 -5.96
C ARG A 38 3.78 -6.11 -6.92
N VAL A 39 3.07 -6.34 -8.02
CA VAL A 39 3.42 -7.37 -9.02
C VAL A 39 4.71 -7.00 -9.74
N GLN A 40 4.89 -5.74 -10.10
CA GLN A 40 6.12 -5.26 -10.74
C GLN A 40 7.35 -5.45 -9.84
N VAL A 41 7.24 -5.05 -8.58
CA VAL A 41 8.32 -5.23 -7.59
C VAL A 41 8.62 -6.71 -7.36
N ASP A 42 7.59 -7.56 -7.26
CA ASP A 42 7.77 -9.02 -7.13
C ASP A 42 8.55 -9.60 -8.32
N GLN A 43 8.23 -9.15 -9.54
CA GLN A 43 8.94 -9.58 -10.75
C GLN A 43 10.41 -9.15 -10.73
N LEU A 44 10.71 -7.90 -10.34
CA LEU A 44 12.08 -7.41 -10.22
C LEU A 44 12.87 -8.20 -9.18
N ILE A 45 12.25 -8.54 -8.04
CA ILE A 45 12.87 -9.37 -7.01
C ILE A 45 13.18 -10.76 -7.55
N ARG A 46 12.25 -11.40 -8.26
CA ARG A 46 12.48 -12.72 -8.88
C ARG A 46 13.64 -12.70 -9.86
N ILE A 47 13.76 -11.65 -10.67
CA ILE A 47 14.90 -11.46 -11.60
C ILE A 47 16.21 -11.37 -10.80
N ALA A 48 16.27 -10.50 -9.79
CA ALA A 48 17.46 -10.33 -8.96
C ALA A 48 17.83 -11.63 -8.21
N MET A 49 16.86 -12.42 -7.77
CA MET A 49 17.10 -13.73 -7.16
C MET A 49 17.81 -14.68 -8.14
N LEU A 50 17.29 -14.79 -9.36
CA LEU A 50 17.89 -15.64 -10.40
C LEU A 50 19.31 -15.18 -10.75
N GLU A 51 19.55 -13.87 -10.85
CA GLU A 51 20.89 -13.31 -11.08
C GLU A 51 21.88 -13.66 -9.97
N ASN A 52 21.39 -13.85 -8.74
CA ASN A 52 22.19 -14.26 -7.58
C ASN A 52 22.18 -15.79 -7.35
N GLY A 53 21.71 -16.58 -8.32
CA GLY A 53 21.67 -18.05 -8.22
C GLY A 53 20.64 -18.60 -7.24
N LEU A 54 19.65 -17.78 -6.83
CA LEU A 54 18.56 -18.19 -5.97
C LEU A 54 17.34 -18.56 -6.81
N THR A 55 16.71 -19.69 -6.51
CA THR A 55 15.44 -20.09 -7.15
C THR A 55 14.28 -19.36 -6.48
N PRO A 56 13.50 -18.55 -7.22
CA PRO A 56 12.31 -17.92 -6.68
C PRO A 56 11.18 -18.95 -6.53
N GLU A 57 10.81 -19.25 -5.30
CA GLU A 57 9.71 -20.15 -4.97
C GLU A 57 8.69 -19.46 -4.05
N ASP A 58 7.41 -19.69 -4.32
CA ASP A 58 6.33 -19.21 -3.46
C ASP A 58 6.25 -20.11 -2.22
N SER A 59 6.28 -19.52 -1.02
CA SER A 59 6.07 -20.28 0.22
C SER A 59 4.71 -21.01 0.22
N GLU A 60 4.62 -22.15 0.91
CA GLU A 60 3.36 -22.90 1.10
C GLU A 60 2.23 -22.00 1.63
N LYS A 61 2.55 -21.10 2.56
CA LYS A 61 1.61 -20.11 3.10
C LYS A 61 1.08 -19.15 2.03
N LEU A 62 1.92 -18.74 1.08
CA LEU A 62 1.52 -17.88 -0.04
C LEU A 62 0.62 -18.64 -1.01
N GLN A 63 0.95 -19.91 -1.29
CA GLN A 63 0.12 -20.80 -2.10
C GLN A 63 -1.28 -20.98 -1.49
N THR A 64 -1.37 -21.33 -0.20
CA THR A 64 -2.66 -21.47 0.50
C THR A 64 -3.45 -20.16 0.51
N LYS A 65 -2.79 -19.01 0.69
CA LYS A 65 -3.46 -17.70 0.62
C LYS A 65 -4.00 -17.41 -0.77
N SER A 66 -3.27 -17.76 -1.83
CA SER A 66 -3.71 -17.59 -3.22
C SER A 66 -4.97 -18.41 -3.49
N LEU A 67 -4.95 -19.69 -3.08
CA LEU A 67 -6.09 -20.60 -3.17
C LEU A 67 -7.31 -20.09 -2.38
N ALA A 68 -7.11 -19.67 -1.12
CA ALA A 68 -8.19 -19.21 -0.25
C ALA A 68 -8.75 -17.82 -0.62
N ARG A 69 -7.95 -16.97 -1.29
CA ARG A 69 -8.37 -15.64 -1.77
C ARG A 69 -8.75 -15.62 -3.25
N GLY A 70 -8.79 -16.78 -3.92
CA GLY A 70 -9.26 -16.92 -5.29
C GLY A 70 -10.60 -16.22 -5.53
N LYS A 71 -10.75 -15.59 -6.71
CA LYS A 71 -11.83 -14.67 -7.16
C LYS A 71 -12.99 -14.54 -6.16
N ARG A 72 -12.81 -13.70 -5.13
CA ARG A 72 -13.94 -13.31 -4.27
C ARG A 72 -14.96 -12.60 -5.15
N ARG A 73 -16.12 -13.22 -5.32
CA ARG A 73 -17.28 -12.62 -5.98
C ARG A 73 -17.66 -11.37 -5.18
N GLN A 74 -17.34 -10.19 -5.70
CA GLN A 74 -17.72 -8.93 -5.05
C GLN A 74 -19.25 -8.87 -5.03
N HIS A 75 -19.85 -9.06 -3.87
CA HIS A 75 -21.29 -8.89 -3.71
C HIS A 75 -21.57 -7.38 -3.70
N ARG A 76 -21.97 -6.83 -4.85
CA ARG A 76 -22.51 -5.46 -4.89
C ARG A 76 -23.78 -5.43 -4.07
N ILE A 77 -23.76 -4.71 -2.96
CA ILE A 77 -24.96 -4.31 -2.26
C ILE A 77 -25.69 -3.35 -3.22
N LYS A 78 -26.82 -3.80 -3.80
CA LYS A 78 -27.72 -2.90 -4.54
C LYS A 78 -28.26 -1.88 -3.53
N ARG A 79 -28.05 -0.60 -3.80
CA ARG A 79 -28.80 0.48 -3.15
C ARG A 79 -30.15 0.64 -3.84
#